data_AF-A0AAI8QDJ9-F1
#
_entry.id   AF-A0AAI8QDJ9-F1
#
_cell.length_a   1.000
_cell.length_b   1.000
_cell.length_c   1.000
_cell.angle_alpha   90.00
_cell.angle_beta   90.00
_cell.angle_gamma   90.00
#
_symmetry.space_group_name_H-M   'P 1'
#
loop_
_entity.id
_entity.type
_entity.pdbx_description
1 polymer ?
#
loop_
_entity_poly.entity_id
_entity_poly.type
_entity_poly.pdbx_seq_one_letter_code
_entity_poly.pdbx_strand_id
1 'polypeptide(L)'
;MPNRLETWRVEAYNTAKQSENKMHDDSVARRFGFSGGLVPGVDVFAYMMHVPVARWGRDFLARGLVEARFIKPVYDGETADVDATEHNGQLTIEVFSRTELCATGTASLPAAAPVVSLSDYVEVPAVAERKPVGPATFETGKWLGTMPRRWIGQDVADYLADIRETDPIFAREGFGHPGLIQRVMNRVLVDNTILGPWIHVGSRMQLLSAARAGDEITARAKVTATYEKKGHRFVELDALVVANGTTPLAHCQHTAITQPREQAAA
;
A
#
# COMPACT_ATOMS: atom_id res chain seq x y z
N MET A 1 22.35 22.01 -1.59
CA MET A 1 22.80 20.73 -1.01
C MET A 1 21.56 19.97 -0.55
N PRO A 2 21.50 18.64 -0.69
CA PRO A 2 20.37 17.86 -0.18
C PRO A 2 20.32 17.99 1.35
N ASN A 3 19.12 18.22 1.90
CA ASN A 3 18.88 18.30 3.33
C ASN A 3 18.47 16.91 3.85
N ARG A 4 19.24 16.31 4.75
CA ARG A 4 18.89 15.00 5.33
C ARG A 4 17.90 15.22 6.48
N LEU A 5 16.79 14.48 6.47
CA LEU A 5 15.80 14.49 7.55
C LEU A 5 16.21 13.48 8.65
N GLU A 6 15.61 13.63 9.83
CA GLU A 6 15.75 12.63 10.89
C GLU A 6 15.24 11.27 10.42
N THR A 7 16.03 10.21 10.66
CA THR A 7 15.64 8.83 10.34
C THR A 7 14.47 8.41 11.21
N TRP A 8 13.38 7.99 10.58
CA TRP A 8 12.25 7.38 11.27
C TRP A 8 12.51 5.88 11.46
N ARG A 9 12.56 5.42 12.71
CA ARG A 9 12.86 4.02 13.04
C ARG A 9 11.61 3.28 13.50
N VAL A 10 11.34 2.14 12.88
CA VAL A 10 10.18 1.32 13.16
C VAL A 10 10.61 -0.08 13.57
N GLU A 11 10.06 -0.60 14.67
CA GLU A 11 10.07 -2.04 14.91
C GLU A 11 9.00 -2.67 14.00
N ALA A 12 9.44 -3.36 12.96
CA ALA A 12 8.57 -3.90 11.95
C ALA A 12 7.65 -4.97 12.53
N TYR A 13 6.38 -4.92 12.14
CA TYR A 13 5.35 -5.79 12.69
C TYR A 13 4.53 -6.43 11.57
N ASN A 14 4.50 -7.75 11.54
CA ASN A 14 3.72 -8.51 10.59
C ASN A 14 2.25 -8.59 11.04
N THR A 15 1.44 -7.65 10.55
CA THR A 15 -0.01 -7.59 10.81
C THR A 15 -0.80 -8.70 10.11
N ALA A 16 -0.15 -9.51 9.28
CA ALA A 16 -0.79 -10.44 8.35
C ALA A 16 -0.50 -11.92 8.66
N LYS A 17 -0.04 -12.27 9.87
CA LYS A 17 0.22 -13.66 10.29
C LYS A 17 -0.98 -14.60 10.08
N GLN A 18 -2.20 -14.08 10.23
CA GLN A 18 -3.45 -14.82 10.02
C GLN A 18 -4.11 -14.57 8.65
N SER A 19 -3.41 -13.89 7.74
CA SER A 19 -3.94 -13.57 6.40
C SER A 19 -4.13 -14.83 5.55
N GLU A 20 -5.06 -14.73 4.58
CA GLU A 20 -5.16 -15.71 3.49
C GLU A 20 -3.93 -15.64 2.56
N ASN A 21 -3.22 -14.50 2.54
CA ASN A 21 -1.91 -14.42 1.92
C ASN A 21 -0.87 -15.14 2.76
N LYS A 22 -0.61 -16.41 2.46
CA LYS A 22 0.40 -17.18 3.17
C LYS A 22 1.85 -16.76 2.89
N MET A 23 2.09 -15.75 2.05
CA MET A 23 3.40 -15.12 1.96
C MET A 23 3.86 -14.49 3.29
N HIS A 24 2.94 -14.23 4.23
CA HIS A 24 3.24 -13.72 5.57
C HIS A 24 3.42 -14.83 6.62
N ASP A 25 3.40 -16.11 6.20
CA ASP A 25 3.67 -17.29 7.02
C ASP A 25 5.10 -17.80 6.79
N ASP A 26 5.82 -18.12 7.87
CA ASP A 26 7.23 -18.55 7.80
C ASP A 26 7.45 -19.79 6.93
N SER A 27 6.59 -20.80 7.07
CA SER A 27 6.75 -22.07 6.38
C SER A 27 6.53 -21.93 4.89
N VAL A 28 5.53 -21.13 4.50
CA VAL A 28 5.21 -20.89 3.10
C VAL A 28 6.25 -19.96 2.49
N ALA A 29 6.61 -18.84 3.13
CA ALA A 29 7.58 -17.89 2.59
C ALA A 29 8.95 -18.54 2.30
N ARG A 30 9.40 -19.50 3.14
CA ARG A 30 10.64 -20.27 2.90
C ARG A 30 10.62 -21.09 1.61
N ARG A 31 9.46 -21.59 1.18
CA ARG A 31 9.32 -22.28 -0.12
C ARG A 31 9.53 -21.35 -1.33
N PHE A 32 9.35 -20.04 -1.13
CA PHE A 32 9.64 -19.02 -2.13
C PHE A 32 11.05 -18.44 -1.99
N GLY A 33 11.86 -18.98 -1.07
CA GLY A 33 13.25 -18.58 -0.82
C GLY A 33 13.42 -17.37 0.08
N PHE A 34 12.42 -17.03 0.88
CA PHE A 34 12.52 -16.00 1.93
C PHE A 34 12.92 -16.62 3.28
N SER A 35 13.44 -15.80 4.19
CA SER A 35 13.89 -16.29 5.51
C SER A 35 12.71 -16.62 6.46
N GLY A 36 11.57 -15.98 6.25
CA GLY A 36 10.34 -16.12 7.05
C GLY A 36 9.20 -15.30 6.44
N GLY A 37 8.09 -15.20 7.16
CA GLY A 37 6.92 -14.44 6.76
C GLY A 37 7.24 -12.96 6.59
N LEU A 38 6.85 -12.40 5.44
CA LEU A 38 7.16 -11.02 5.10
C LEU A 38 6.25 -10.07 5.88
N VAL A 39 6.74 -8.91 6.30
CA VAL A 39 5.87 -7.78 6.65
C VAL A 39 5.13 -7.32 5.39
N PRO A 40 3.81 -7.03 5.44
CA PRO A 40 3.07 -6.60 4.26
C PRO A 40 3.67 -5.35 3.60
N GLY A 41 3.76 -5.34 2.26
CA GLY A 41 4.23 -4.16 1.52
C GLY A 41 3.41 -2.91 1.78
N VAL A 42 2.10 -3.06 2.05
CA VAL A 42 1.22 -1.95 2.46
C VAL A 42 1.56 -1.37 3.85
N ASP A 43 2.19 -2.16 4.72
CA ASP A 43 2.65 -1.70 6.03
C ASP A 43 4.03 -1.05 5.93
N VAL A 44 4.92 -1.61 5.09
CA VAL A 44 6.18 -0.94 4.73
C VAL A 44 5.90 0.42 4.07
N PHE A 45 4.90 0.49 3.19
CA PHE A 45 4.40 1.76 2.64
C PHE A 45 3.95 2.71 3.74
N ALA A 46 3.24 2.20 4.75
CA ALA A 46 2.77 3.01 5.87
C ALA A 46 3.94 3.56 6.69
N TYR A 47 5.01 2.79 6.93
CA TYR A 47 6.23 3.29 7.57
C TYR A 47 6.85 4.46 6.80
N MET A 48 6.85 4.38 5.46
CA MET A 48 7.34 5.45 4.60
C MET A 48 6.50 6.73 4.68
N MET A 49 5.22 6.65 5.10
CA MET A 49 4.31 7.81 5.14
C MET A 49 4.60 8.74 6.31
N HIS A 50 5.23 8.26 7.37
CA HIS A 50 5.60 9.09 8.50
C HIS A 50 6.43 10.29 8.07
N VAL A 51 7.43 10.09 7.20
CA VAL A 51 8.35 11.15 6.74
C VAL A 51 7.63 12.31 6.04
N PRO A 52 6.88 12.12 4.93
CA PRO A 52 6.20 13.22 4.27
C PRO A 52 5.09 13.84 5.13
N VAL A 53 4.46 13.07 6.02
CA VAL A 53 3.46 13.59 6.97
C VAL A 53 4.15 14.49 8.02
N ALA A 54 5.25 14.07 8.62
CA ALA A 54 6.01 14.91 9.55
C ALA A 54 6.55 16.18 8.85
N ARG A 55 6.92 16.07 7.58
CA ARG A 55 7.49 17.18 6.80
C ARG A 55 6.46 18.24 6.37
N TRP A 56 5.25 17.83 6.00
CA TRP A 56 4.25 18.70 5.35
C TRP A 56 2.86 18.67 6.02
N GLY A 57 2.63 17.77 6.96
CA GLY A 57 1.40 17.68 7.77
C GLY A 57 0.13 17.53 6.94
N ARG A 58 -0.89 18.31 7.31
CA ARG A 58 -2.22 18.34 6.68
C ARG A 58 -2.16 18.50 5.16
N ASP A 59 -1.20 19.29 4.69
CA ASP A 59 -1.07 19.59 3.28
C ASP A 59 -0.68 18.35 2.48
N PHE A 60 0.21 17.51 3.01
CA PHE A 60 0.51 16.24 2.36
C PHE A 60 -0.71 15.31 2.36
N LEU A 61 -1.44 15.21 3.47
CA LEU A 61 -2.66 14.41 3.54
C LEU A 61 -3.73 14.85 2.52
N ALA A 62 -3.76 16.14 2.15
CA ALA A 62 -4.75 16.68 1.23
C ALA A 62 -4.34 16.56 -0.25
N ARG A 63 -3.05 16.67 -0.59
CA ARG A 63 -2.59 16.81 -1.99
C ARG A 63 -1.23 16.20 -2.30
N GLY A 64 -0.66 15.45 -1.37
CA GLY A 64 0.66 14.84 -1.50
C GLY A 64 0.73 13.81 -2.64
N LEU A 65 1.89 13.72 -3.28
CA LEU A 65 2.22 12.67 -4.24
C LEU A 65 3.32 11.80 -3.64
N VAL A 66 3.13 10.48 -3.65
CA VAL A 66 4.15 9.51 -3.28
C VAL A 66 4.26 8.40 -4.32
N GLU A 67 5.49 7.91 -4.51
CA GLU A 67 5.76 6.65 -5.19
C GLU A 67 6.67 5.77 -4.33
N ALA A 68 6.41 4.46 -4.31
CA ALA A 68 7.19 3.47 -3.59
C ALA A 68 7.41 2.20 -4.42
N ARG A 69 8.55 1.56 -4.23
CA ARG A 69 8.91 0.25 -4.77
C ARG A 69 9.54 -0.61 -3.68
N PHE A 70 9.11 -1.87 -3.59
CA PHE A 70 9.62 -2.83 -2.62
C PHE A 70 10.59 -3.78 -3.31
N ILE A 71 11.84 -3.78 -2.83
CA ILE A 71 12.98 -4.45 -3.46
C ILE A 71 13.31 -5.74 -2.71
N LYS A 72 13.36 -5.67 -1.37
CA LYS A 72 13.62 -6.80 -0.47
C LYS A 72 12.60 -6.80 0.68
N PRO A 73 12.32 -7.97 1.27
CA PRO A 73 11.38 -8.06 2.39
C PRO A 73 11.95 -7.41 3.66
N VAL A 74 11.03 -6.89 4.48
CA VAL A 74 11.26 -6.62 5.90
C VAL A 74 10.62 -7.76 6.69
N TYR A 75 11.26 -8.23 7.76
CA TYR A 75 10.72 -9.31 8.60
C TYR A 75 10.24 -8.80 9.97
N ASP A 76 9.35 -9.57 10.59
CA ASP A 76 8.76 -9.28 11.90
C ASP A 76 9.84 -9.12 12.99
N GLY A 77 9.71 -8.08 13.82
CA GLY A 77 10.62 -7.75 14.91
C GLY A 77 11.96 -7.13 14.49
N GLU A 78 12.23 -6.98 13.19
CA GLU A 78 13.40 -6.25 12.72
C GLU A 78 13.22 -4.73 12.83
N THR A 79 14.32 -3.99 12.93
CA THR A 79 14.30 -2.54 12.76
C THR A 79 14.25 -2.19 11.28
N ALA A 80 13.23 -1.43 10.87
CA ALA A 80 13.18 -0.74 9.60
C ALA A 80 13.54 0.74 9.81
N ASP A 81 14.68 1.16 9.26
CA ASP A 81 15.14 2.54 9.24
C ASP A 81 14.62 3.22 7.95
N VAL A 82 13.76 4.21 8.09
CA VAL A 82 13.23 5.04 6.99
C VAL A 82 14.05 6.32 6.92
N ASP A 83 15.01 6.35 5.99
CA ASP A 83 15.86 7.50 5.70
C ASP A 83 15.22 8.38 4.63
N ALA A 84 15.42 9.70 4.74
CA ALA A 84 14.96 10.64 3.71
C ALA A 84 15.92 11.80 3.49
N THR A 85 16.03 12.21 2.22
CA THR A 85 16.76 13.40 1.80
C THR A 85 15.86 14.30 0.97
N GLU A 86 15.86 15.59 1.26
CA GLU A 86 15.11 16.60 0.53
C GLU A 86 16.00 17.35 -0.45
N HIS A 87 15.57 17.43 -1.70
CA HIS A 87 16.20 18.22 -2.74
C HIS A 87 15.13 18.82 -3.65
N ASN A 88 15.17 20.16 -3.83
CA ASN A 88 14.21 20.90 -4.66
C ASN A 88 12.73 20.60 -4.35
N GLY A 89 12.38 20.47 -3.07
CA GLY A 89 11.00 20.21 -2.62
C GLY A 89 10.50 18.78 -2.85
N GLN A 90 11.38 17.87 -3.27
CA GLN A 90 11.10 16.43 -3.35
C GLN A 90 11.91 15.69 -2.30
N LEU A 91 11.25 14.73 -1.64
CA LEU A 91 11.88 13.75 -0.76
C LEU A 91 12.25 12.53 -1.58
N THR A 92 13.49 12.06 -1.43
CA THR A 92 13.89 10.69 -1.76
C THR A 92 13.91 9.90 -0.46
N ILE A 93 13.17 8.79 -0.42
CA ILE A 93 12.97 7.96 0.77
C ILE A 93 13.55 6.57 0.50
N GLU A 94 14.31 6.05 1.47
CA GLU A 94 14.89 4.72 1.43
C GLU A 94 14.57 3.99 2.74
N VAL A 95 14.20 2.72 2.66
CA VAL A 95 13.95 1.88 3.83
C VAL A 95 15.02 0.81 3.90
N PHE A 96 15.74 0.76 5.01
CA PHE A 96 16.75 -0.26 5.28
C PHE A 96 16.30 -1.17 6.42
N SER A 97 16.54 -2.48 6.28
CA SER A 97 16.48 -3.45 7.39
C SER A 97 17.74 -4.29 7.33
N ARG A 98 18.39 -4.53 8.49
CA ARG A 98 19.66 -5.29 8.58
C ARG A 98 20.71 -4.86 7.53
N THR A 99 20.82 -3.54 7.31
CA THR A 99 21.68 -2.88 6.28
C THR A 99 21.32 -3.17 4.81
N GLU A 100 20.26 -3.93 4.55
CA GLU A 100 19.76 -4.17 3.20
C GLU A 100 18.72 -3.11 2.80
N LEU A 101 18.87 -2.56 1.60
CA LEU A 101 17.85 -1.69 1.00
C LEU A 101 16.59 -2.51 0.68
N CYS A 102 15.51 -2.26 1.42
CA CYS A 102 14.24 -2.97 1.35
C CYS A 102 13.21 -2.25 0.48
N ALA A 103 13.14 -0.93 0.55
CA ALA A 103 12.24 -0.13 -0.27
C ALA A 103 12.86 1.19 -0.68
N THR A 104 12.41 1.74 -1.80
CA THR A 104 12.73 3.09 -2.25
C THR A 104 11.45 3.83 -2.60
N GLY A 105 11.50 5.15 -2.53
CA GLY A 105 10.37 5.97 -2.92
C GLY A 105 10.71 7.44 -3.08
N THR A 106 9.74 8.18 -3.57
CA THR A 106 9.77 9.64 -3.58
C THR A 106 8.48 10.19 -3.01
N ALA A 107 8.54 11.35 -2.39
CA ALA A 107 7.36 12.11 -2.00
C ALA A 107 7.52 13.58 -2.37
N SER A 108 6.42 14.23 -2.73
CA SER A 108 6.39 15.65 -3.06
C SER A 108 5.06 16.28 -2.68
N LEU A 109 5.03 17.60 -2.55
CA LEU A 109 3.83 18.36 -2.28
C LEU A 109 3.46 19.24 -3.49
N PRO A 110 2.58 18.77 -4.38
CA PRO A 110 1.97 19.59 -5.42
C PRO A 110 1.33 20.87 -4.87
N ALA A 111 1.34 21.94 -5.68
CA ALA A 111 0.71 23.22 -5.33
C ALA A 111 -0.80 23.08 -5.10
N ALA A 112 -1.45 22.17 -5.85
CA ALA A 112 -2.84 21.78 -5.68
C ALA A 112 -2.99 20.28 -6.02
N ALA A 113 -4.00 19.64 -5.44
CA ALA A 113 -4.40 18.31 -5.88
C ALA A 113 -4.92 18.38 -7.33
N PRO A 114 -4.58 17.43 -8.20
CA PRO A 114 -5.18 17.37 -9.52
C PRO A 114 -6.69 17.09 -9.41
N VAL A 115 -7.46 17.63 -10.35
CA VAL A 115 -8.89 17.33 -10.43
C VAL A 115 -9.06 15.96 -11.09
N VAL A 116 -9.72 15.05 -10.39
CA VAL A 116 -10.06 13.71 -10.90
C VAL A 116 -11.58 13.56 -10.88
N SER A 117 -12.18 13.21 -12.01
CA SER A 117 -13.62 12.99 -12.06
C SER A 117 -13.96 11.60 -11.53
N LEU A 118 -14.90 11.54 -10.59
CA LEU A 118 -15.46 10.29 -10.08
C LEU A 118 -16.09 9.44 -11.21
N SER A 119 -16.62 10.09 -12.25
CA SER A 119 -17.26 9.43 -13.39
C SER A 119 -16.28 8.68 -14.31
N ASP A 120 -14.99 9.01 -14.25
CA ASP A 120 -13.96 8.36 -15.08
C ASP A 120 -13.62 6.96 -14.55
N TYR A 121 -14.02 6.69 -13.31
CA TYR A 121 -13.80 5.43 -12.60
C TYR A 121 -15.12 4.71 -12.36
N VAL A 122 -15.29 3.58 -13.04
CA VAL A 122 -16.54 2.80 -13.01
C VAL A 122 -16.67 2.10 -11.66
N GLU A 123 -17.80 2.33 -11.00
CA GLU A 123 -18.16 1.59 -9.80
C GLU A 123 -18.69 0.21 -10.19
N VAL A 124 -18.02 -0.83 -9.69
CA VAL A 124 -18.50 -2.21 -9.78
C VAL A 124 -18.45 -2.83 -8.39
N PRO A 125 -19.41 -3.69 -8.02
CA PRO A 125 -19.33 -4.42 -6.76
C PRO A 125 -18.16 -5.42 -6.81
N ALA A 126 -17.59 -5.73 -5.64
CA ALA A 126 -16.75 -6.92 -5.52
C ALA A 126 -17.58 -8.19 -5.84
N VAL A 127 -16.91 -9.27 -6.25
CA VAL A 127 -17.60 -10.51 -6.58
C VAL A 127 -18.27 -11.11 -5.33
N ALA A 128 -19.54 -11.49 -5.45
CA ALA A 128 -20.27 -12.10 -4.34
C ALA A 128 -19.72 -13.48 -3.96
N GLU A 129 -19.27 -14.25 -4.96
CA GLU A 129 -18.60 -15.53 -4.78
C GLU A 129 -17.23 -15.49 -5.44
N ARG A 130 -16.17 -15.61 -4.63
CA ARG A 130 -14.79 -15.62 -5.12
C ARG A 130 -14.47 -16.98 -5.72
N LYS A 131 -13.91 -16.98 -6.93
CA LYS A 131 -13.36 -18.18 -7.58
C LYS A 131 -11.83 -18.16 -7.55
N PRO A 132 -11.14 -19.31 -7.66
CA PRO A 132 -9.71 -19.36 -7.89
C PRO A 132 -9.30 -18.49 -9.09
N VAL A 133 -8.11 -17.88 -9.00
CA VAL A 133 -7.58 -17.02 -10.07
C VAL A 133 -7.51 -17.79 -11.38
N GLY A 134 -8.04 -17.19 -12.44
CA GLY A 134 -8.02 -17.72 -13.79
C GLY A 134 -7.60 -16.66 -14.81
N PRO A 135 -7.46 -17.03 -16.10
CA PRO A 135 -6.97 -16.12 -17.14
C PRO A 135 -7.80 -14.83 -17.29
N ALA A 136 -9.12 -14.89 -17.06
CA ALA A 136 -10.03 -13.76 -17.15
C ALA A 136 -10.16 -12.94 -15.84
N THR A 137 -9.46 -13.33 -14.77
CA THR A 137 -9.58 -12.62 -13.47
C THR A 137 -9.06 -11.19 -13.58
N PHE A 138 -7.85 -11.03 -14.14
CA PHE A 138 -7.16 -9.75 -14.32
C PHE A 138 -6.93 -9.45 -15.81
N GLU A 139 -7.98 -9.55 -16.60
CA GLU A 139 -7.93 -9.15 -18.01
C GLU A 139 -7.78 -7.63 -18.12
N THR A 140 -6.86 -7.16 -18.97
CA THR A 140 -6.64 -5.73 -19.20
C THR A 140 -7.93 -5.03 -19.62
N GLY A 141 -8.23 -3.91 -19.00
CA GLY A 141 -9.45 -3.13 -19.24
C GLY A 141 -10.61 -3.48 -18.29
N LYS A 142 -10.54 -4.61 -17.59
CA LYS A 142 -11.58 -5.02 -16.64
C LYS A 142 -11.62 -4.11 -15.42
N TRP A 143 -12.84 -3.75 -15.02
CA TRP A 143 -13.11 -3.03 -13.77
C TRP A 143 -13.31 -3.99 -12.61
N LEU A 144 -12.78 -3.62 -11.45
CA LEU A 144 -12.80 -4.35 -10.19
C LEU A 144 -13.16 -3.40 -9.06
N GLY A 145 -13.92 -3.90 -8.09
CA GLY A 145 -14.35 -3.16 -6.91
C GLY A 145 -13.84 -3.80 -5.62
N THR A 146 -14.05 -3.13 -4.50
CA THR A 146 -13.75 -3.66 -3.17
C THR A 146 -15.00 -3.66 -2.32
N MET A 147 -15.06 -4.57 -1.34
CA MET A 147 -16.01 -4.43 -0.26
C MET A 147 -15.74 -3.15 0.55
N PRO A 148 -16.77 -2.40 0.96
CA PRO A 148 -16.59 -1.21 1.78
C PRO A 148 -15.91 -1.55 3.11
N ARG A 149 -14.98 -0.70 3.53
CA ARG A 149 -14.22 -0.89 4.79
C ARG A 149 -14.18 0.40 5.56
N ARG A 150 -14.31 0.28 6.88
CA ARG A 150 -14.34 1.41 7.80
C ARG A 150 -13.51 1.06 9.02
N TRP A 151 -12.72 2.02 9.50
CA TRP A 151 -11.96 1.93 10.74
C TRP A 151 -12.52 2.98 11.70
N ILE A 152 -13.06 2.55 12.84
CA ILE A 152 -13.69 3.42 13.84
C ILE A 152 -13.21 3.07 15.24
N GLY A 153 -13.22 4.07 16.13
CA GLY A 153 -12.90 3.87 17.54
C GLY A 153 -11.56 3.15 17.73
N GLN A 154 -11.60 1.99 18.40
CA GLN A 154 -10.42 1.20 18.72
C GLN A 154 -9.68 0.70 17.46
N ASP A 155 -10.37 0.42 16.36
CA ASP A 155 -9.74 -0.06 15.12
C ASP A 155 -8.74 0.95 14.55
N VAL A 156 -8.98 2.24 14.75
CA VAL A 156 -8.06 3.31 14.32
C VAL A 156 -6.80 3.30 15.17
N ALA A 157 -6.96 3.19 16.50
CA ALA A 157 -5.83 3.14 17.42
C ALA A 157 -5.00 1.87 17.21
N ASP A 158 -5.65 0.72 17.03
CA ASP A 158 -5.00 -0.56 16.76
C ASP A 158 -4.23 -0.51 15.44
N TYR A 159 -4.83 0.05 14.38
CA TYR A 159 -4.13 0.22 13.11
C TYR A 159 -2.87 1.10 13.25
N LEU A 160 -2.97 2.25 13.92
CA LEU A 160 -1.81 3.14 14.10
C LEU A 160 -0.72 2.46 14.94
N ALA A 161 -1.10 1.73 16.00
CA ALA A 161 -0.18 0.96 16.80
C ALA A 161 0.51 -0.14 15.99
N ASP A 162 -0.24 -0.88 15.17
CA ASP A 162 0.26 -1.94 14.29
C ASP A 162 1.34 -1.43 13.34
N ILE A 163 1.15 -0.24 12.76
CA ILE A 163 2.15 0.38 11.88
C ILE A 163 3.20 1.21 12.63
N ARG A 164 3.15 1.22 13.97
CA ARG A 164 3.99 2.02 14.86
C ARG A 164 3.95 3.53 14.57
N GLU A 165 2.85 4.03 14.02
CA GLU A 165 2.71 5.46 13.74
C GLU A 165 2.59 6.24 15.06
N THR A 166 3.33 7.34 15.16
CA THR A 166 3.43 8.17 16.36
C THR A 166 3.11 9.65 16.10
N ASP A 167 2.95 10.08 14.83
CA ASP A 167 2.58 11.45 14.54
C ASP A 167 1.19 11.75 15.13
N PRO A 168 1.10 12.73 16.04
CA PRO A 168 -0.15 13.03 16.74
C PRO A 168 -1.23 13.61 15.83
N ILE A 169 -0.92 13.99 14.57
CA ILE A 169 -1.89 14.57 13.64
C ILE A 169 -3.12 13.67 13.41
N PHE A 170 -2.94 12.35 13.34
CA PHE A 170 -4.04 11.42 13.06
C PHE A 170 -5.04 11.39 14.22
N ALA A 171 -4.55 11.20 15.45
CA ALA A 171 -5.39 11.17 16.64
C ALA A 171 -5.96 12.55 16.99
N ARG A 172 -5.13 13.60 16.92
CA ARG A 172 -5.53 14.98 17.28
C ARG A 172 -6.60 15.55 16.35
N GLU A 173 -6.59 15.16 15.08
CA GLU A 173 -7.40 15.81 14.04
C GLU A 173 -8.42 14.87 13.38
N GLY A 174 -8.46 13.61 13.79
CA GLY A 174 -9.39 12.61 13.29
C GLY A 174 -9.15 12.28 11.81
N PHE A 175 -7.89 12.23 11.38
CA PHE A 175 -7.53 11.81 10.02
C PHE A 175 -7.30 10.30 9.93
N GLY A 176 -7.67 9.75 8.78
CA GLY A 176 -7.26 8.41 8.37
C GLY A 176 -5.83 8.43 7.85
N HIS A 177 -5.02 7.47 8.28
CA HIS A 177 -3.66 7.31 7.79
C HIS A 177 -3.64 6.89 6.30
N PRO A 178 -2.77 7.44 5.44
CA PRO A 178 -2.73 7.10 4.02
C PRO A 178 -2.47 5.61 3.73
N GLY A 179 -1.87 4.87 4.65
CA GLY A 179 -1.71 3.42 4.53
C GLY A 179 -3.04 2.65 4.51
N LEU A 180 -4.14 3.20 5.04
CA LEU A 180 -5.48 2.62 4.91
C LEU A 180 -5.93 2.55 3.43
N ILE A 181 -5.58 3.56 2.64
CA ILE A 181 -5.85 3.60 1.19
C ILE A 181 -5.12 2.44 0.49
N GLN A 182 -3.86 2.19 0.84
CA GLN A 182 -3.11 1.06 0.29
C GLN A 182 -3.64 -0.30 0.74
N ARG A 183 -4.16 -0.40 1.97
CA ARG A 183 -4.86 -1.62 2.43
C ARG A 183 -6.10 -1.91 1.59
N VAL A 184 -6.91 -0.89 1.28
CA VAL A 184 -8.07 -1.04 0.38
C VAL A 184 -7.61 -1.41 -1.04
N MET A 185 -6.56 -0.76 -1.56
CA MET A 185 -5.99 -1.11 -2.87
C MET A 185 -5.55 -2.57 -2.95
N ASN A 186 -4.85 -3.09 -1.94
CA ASN A 186 -4.45 -4.50 -1.91
C ASN A 186 -5.67 -5.45 -1.85
N ARG A 187 -6.81 -5.00 -1.32
CA ARG A 187 -8.06 -5.79 -1.32
C ARG A 187 -8.74 -5.85 -2.68
N VAL A 188 -8.41 -4.99 -3.65
CA VAL A 188 -8.90 -5.12 -5.04
C VAL A 188 -8.55 -6.51 -5.61
N LEU A 189 -7.39 -7.05 -5.26
CA LEU A 189 -6.98 -8.38 -5.72
C LEU A 189 -7.91 -9.47 -5.18
N VAL A 190 -8.04 -9.51 -3.86
CA VAL A 190 -8.60 -10.66 -3.15
C VAL A 190 -10.08 -10.52 -2.81
N ASP A 191 -10.68 -9.35 -2.98
CA ASP A 191 -12.14 -9.23 -2.99
C ASP A 191 -12.74 -9.79 -4.29
N ASN A 192 -11.94 -9.98 -5.34
CA ASN A 192 -12.41 -10.39 -6.67
C ASN A 192 -11.99 -11.81 -7.08
N THR A 193 -11.12 -12.46 -6.31
CA THR A 193 -10.62 -13.81 -6.61
C THR A 193 -10.00 -14.44 -5.36
N ILE A 194 -9.85 -15.76 -5.39
CA ILE A 194 -8.99 -16.51 -4.46
C ILE A 194 -7.60 -16.58 -5.10
N LEU A 195 -6.60 -16.07 -4.39
CA LEU A 195 -5.19 -16.13 -4.79
C LEU A 195 -4.43 -17.15 -3.93
N GLY A 196 -3.39 -17.74 -4.51
CA GLY A 196 -2.28 -18.30 -3.71
C GLY A 196 -1.46 -17.17 -3.07
N PRO A 197 -0.21 -17.41 -2.66
CA PRO A 197 0.65 -16.34 -2.16
C PRO A 197 0.82 -15.21 -3.20
N TRP A 198 0.74 -13.96 -2.77
CA TRP A 198 0.95 -12.78 -3.63
C TRP A 198 1.84 -11.75 -2.95
N ILE A 199 2.43 -10.84 -3.73
CA ILE A 199 3.37 -9.83 -3.21
C ILE A 199 3.03 -8.47 -3.80
N HIS A 200 2.76 -7.48 -2.95
CA HIS A 200 2.70 -6.07 -3.35
C HIS A 200 4.13 -5.56 -3.60
N VAL A 201 4.42 -5.02 -4.79
CA VAL A 201 5.79 -4.63 -5.18
C VAL A 201 5.97 -3.13 -5.41
N GLY A 202 4.89 -2.37 -5.43
CA GLY A 202 4.97 -0.91 -5.51
C GLY A 202 3.62 -0.23 -5.68
N SER A 203 3.61 1.05 -5.37
CA SER A 203 2.46 1.92 -5.60
C SER A 203 2.93 3.32 -5.98
N ARG A 204 2.12 4.02 -6.78
CA ARG A 204 2.15 5.48 -6.90
C ARG A 204 0.80 5.99 -6.44
N MET A 205 0.77 6.97 -5.53
CA MET A 205 -0.44 7.49 -4.92
C MET A 205 -0.43 9.02 -4.90
N GLN A 206 -1.38 9.60 -5.60
CA GLN A 206 -1.72 11.02 -5.51
C GLN A 206 -2.89 11.17 -4.54
N LEU A 207 -2.65 11.76 -3.37
CA LEU A 207 -3.71 12.16 -2.45
C LEU A 207 -4.49 13.33 -3.08
N LEU A 208 -5.82 13.24 -2.98
CA LEU A 208 -6.78 14.21 -3.55
C LEU A 208 -7.59 14.89 -2.45
N SER A 209 -7.74 14.22 -1.30
CA SER A 209 -8.29 14.78 -0.07
C SER A 209 -7.82 13.96 1.13
N ALA A 210 -7.82 14.59 2.31
CA ALA A 210 -7.45 13.90 3.54
C ALA A 210 -8.59 12.97 3.99
N ALA A 211 -8.30 11.67 4.11
CA ALA A 211 -9.22 10.71 4.68
C ALA A 211 -9.53 11.05 6.14
N ARG A 212 -10.75 10.73 6.60
CA ARG A 212 -11.17 10.86 8.00
C ARG A 212 -11.24 9.52 8.69
N ALA A 213 -10.98 9.53 10.00
CA ALA A 213 -11.34 8.40 10.85
C ALA A 213 -12.85 8.12 10.71
N GLY A 214 -13.22 6.87 10.46
CA GLY A 214 -14.60 6.47 10.23
C GLY A 214 -15.13 6.64 8.80
N ASP A 215 -14.33 7.14 7.85
CA ASP A 215 -14.71 7.05 6.44
C ASP A 215 -14.92 5.60 6.03
N GLU A 216 -15.97 5.34 5.26
CA GLU A 216 -16.11 4.10 4.53
C GLU A 216 -15.37 4.19 3.21
N ILE A 217 -14.32 3.39 3.04
CA ILE A 217 -13.38 3.48 1.94
C ILE A 217 -13.61 2.32 0.95
N THR A 218 -13.71 2.65 -0.33
CA THR A 218 -13.80 1.71 -1.46
C THR A 218 -12.79 2.08 -2.54
N ALA A 219 -12.45 1.12 -3.42
CA ALA A 219 -11.66 1.38 -4.62
C ALA A 219 -12.42 1.00 -5.88
N ARG A 220 -12.32 1.87 -6.90
CA ARG A 220 -12.77 1.62 -8.28
C ARG A 220 -11.54 1.44 -9.15
N ALA A 221 -11.21 0.21 -9.46
CA ALA A 221 -9.93 -0.15 -10.06
C ALA A 221 -10.10 -0.73 -11.46
N LYS A 222 -9.24 -0.30 -12.39
CA LYS A 222 -9.12 -0.86 -13.72
C LYS A 222 -7.82 -1.62 -13.84
N VAL A 223 -7.86 -2.83 -14.37
CA VAL A 223 -6.65 -3.56 -14.73
C VAL A 223 -6.00 -2.89 -15.95
N THR A 224 -4.77 -2.43 -15.81
CA THR A 224 -4.04 -1.76 -16.90
C THR A 224 -3.04 -2.68 -17.59
N ALA A 225 -2.49 -3.65 -16.88
CA ALA A 225 -1.59 -4.63 -17.44
C ALA A 225 -1.60 -5.93 -16.64
N THR A 226 -1.39 -7.04 -17.34
CA THR A 226 -1.05 -8.35 -16.78
C THR A 226 0.05 -8.95 -17.64
N TYR A 227 1.15 -9.39 -17.02
CA TYR A 227 2.32 -9.87 -17.76
C TYR A 227 3.17 -10.82 -16.92
N GLU A 228 4.08 -11.52 -17.57
CA GLU A 228 5.09 -12.36 -16.92
C GLU A 228 6.47 -11.73 -16.99
N LYS A 229 7.21 -11.76 -15.89
CA LYS A 229 8.59 -11.27 -15.83
C LYS A 229 9.38 -12.09 -14.81
N LYS A 230 10.52 -12.64 -15.25
CA LYS A 230 11.42 -13.46 -14.41
C LYS A 230 10.71 -14.63 -13.70
N GLY A 231 9.70 -15.23 -14.34
CA GLY A 231 8.92 -16.35 -13.78
C GLY A 231 7.81 -15.95 -12.80
N HIS A 232 7.59 -14.66 -12.60
CA HIS A 232 6.46 -14.14 -11.80
C HIS A 232 5.37 -13.61 -12.72
N ARG A 233 4.10 -13.79 -12.33
CA ARG A 233 2.96 -13.11 -12.99
C ARG A 233 2.61 -11.84 -12.22
N PHE A 234 2.55 -10.73 -12.94
CA PHE A 234 2.25 -9.39 -12.42
C PHE A 234 0.87 -8.94 -12.86
N VAL A 235 0.26 -8.09 -12.03
CA VAL A 235 -0.88 -7.24 -12.38
C VAL A 235 -0.57 -5.80 -12.01
N GLU A 236 -1.01 -4.88 -12.87
CA GLU A 236 -1.04 -3.45 -12.60
C GLU A 236 -2.49 -2.96 -12.59
N LEU A 237 -2.80 -2.14 -11.60
CA LEU A 237 -4.12 -1.56 -11.38
C LEU A 237 -4.00 -0.04 -11.35
N ASP A 238 -4.90 0.65 -12.05
CA ASP A 238 -5.14 2.09 -11.92
C ASP A 238 -6.50 2.29 -11.25
N ALA A 239 -6.55 3.05 -10.15
CA ALA A 239 -7.74 3.13 -9.34
C ALA A 239 -7.96 4.49 -8.70
N LEU A 240 -9.23 4.80 -8.50
CA LEU A 240 -9.66 5.88 -7.62
C LEU A 240 -10.19 5.27 -6.32
N VAL A 241 -9.59 5.68 -5.20
CA VAL A 241 -10.06 5.33 -3.86
C VAL A 241 -11.01 6.42 -3.38
N VAL A 242 -12.19 6.02 -2.92
CA VAL A 242 -13.33 6.90 -2.65
C VAL A 242 -13.85 6.67 -1.24
N ALA A 243 -14.02 7.76 -0.49
CA ALA A 243 -14.70 7.78 0.80
C ALA A 243 -16.20 8.03 0.63
N ASN A 244 -16.99 7.26 1.38
CA ASN A 244 -18.45 7.40 1.52
C ASN A 244 -19.18 7.46 0.16
N GLY A 245 -18.64 6.77 -0.85
CA GLY A 245 -19.17 6.68 -2.21
C GLY A 245 -19.00 7.94 -3.08
N THR A 246 -18.63 9.10 -2.50
CA THR A 246 -18.68 10.38 -3.22
C THR A 246 -17.38 11.17 -3.23
N THR A 247 -16.47 10.93 -2.28
CA THR A 247 -15.31 11.80 -2.06
C THR A 247 -14.02 11.10 -2.52
N PRO A 248 -13.38 11.54 -3.62
CA PRO A 248 -12.09 11.00 -4.03
C PRO A 248 -11.01 11.26 -2.97
N LEU A 249 -10.42 10.20 -2.42
CA LEU A 249 -9.31 10.27 -1.46
C LEU A 249 -7.97 10.25 -2.16
N ALA A 250 -7.78 9.33 -3.12
CA ALA A 250 -6.53 9.18 -3.84
C ALA A 250 -6.70 8.52 -5.20
N HIS A 251 -5.87 8.96 -6.16
CA HIS A 251 -5.60 8.20 -7.37
C HIS A 251 -4.36 7.33 -7.16
N CYS A 252 -4.50 6.03 -7.42
CA CYS A 252 -3.50 5.02 -7.09
C CYS A 252 -3.17 4.16 -8.32
N GLN A 253 -1.88 4.01 -8.58
CA GLN A 253 -1.35 2.89 -9.34
C GLN A 253 -0.82 1.85 -8.35
N HIS A 254 -1.17 0.58 -8.54
CA HIS A 254 -0.78 -0.51 -7.67
C HIS A 254 -0.26 -1.69 -8.49
N THR A 255 0.95 -2.15 -8.17
CA THR A 255 1.59 -3.27 -8.86
C THR A 255 1.80 -4.42 -7.89
N ALA A 256 1.32 -5.60 -8.26
CA ALA A 256 1.46 -6.81 -7.46
C ALA A 256 1.90 -8.00 -8.31
N ILE A 257 2.62 -8.93 -7.68
CA ILE A 257 2.87 -10.27 -8.18
C ILE A 257 1.71 -11.14 -7.70
N THR A 258 0.85 -11.61 -8.60
CA THR A 258 -0.28 -12.49 -8.29
C THR A 258 0.08 -13.97 -8.29
N GLN A 259 1.22 -14.32 -8.91
CA GLN A 259 1.80 -15.66 -8.86
C GLN A 259 3.32 -15.53 -8.77
N PRO A 260 3.89 -15.61 -7.56
CA PRO A 260 5.32 -15.65 -7.35
C PRO A 260 5.91 -16.95 -7.89
N ARG A 261 7.13 -16.91 -8.44
CA ARG A 261 7.87 -18.13 -8.76
C ARG A 261 8.21 -18.88 -7.48
N GLU A 262 7.90 -20.18 -7.41
CA GLU A 262 8.49 -21.04 -6.38
C GLU A 262 9.96 -21.25 -6.72
N GLN A 263 10.84 -21.23 -5.71
CA GLN A 263 12.20 -21.73 -5.91
C GLN A 263 12.10 -23.26 -5.87
N ALA A 264 12.70 -23.95 -6.84
CA ALA A 264 12.83 -25.40 -6.73
C ALA A 264 13.53 -25.71 -5.40
N ALA A 265 12.96 -26.62 -4.61
CA ALA A 265 13.61 -27.09 -3.38
C ALA A 265 15.01 -27.57 -3.77
N ALA A 266 16.03 -26.94 -3.19
CA ALA A 266 17.42 -27.38 -3.32
C ALA A 266 17.63 -28.69 -2.56
#